data_AF-A0A1F9MGJ0-F1
#
_entry.id   AF-A0A1F9MGJ0-F1
#
_cell.length_a   1.000
_cell.length_b   1.000
_cell.length_c   1.000
_cell.angle_alpha   90.00
_cell.angle_beta   90.00
_cell.angle_gamma   90.00
#
_symmetry.space_group_name_H-M   'P 1'
#
loop_
_entity.id
_entity.type
_entity.pdbx_description
1 polymer ?
#
loop_
_entity_poly.entity_id
_entity_poly.type
_entity_poly.pdbx_seq_one_letter_code
_entity_poly.pdbx_strand_id
1 'polypeptide(L)'
;MRYFSHQDHRFLRSLTTLLLFPLLLALACGEYPSQEGDEVYGEYLEDGVAEDQFSSGTSEGSLPTASLPDPPGQQPLSLPLEPRESLPETEIQRPELPRPPDGEPEVVDLGAPVQTQGEGEARELLVSMALRIYETLEAGSTYPVRSGAGTRNLLVRYPKGTHTVKTASGTFMCTDFVLYTFTQAGFDLSEAGLGSRSTRTMTKKFREHANGENVTYTSQGGNTPPRPGDIAFMQGHVAIITAIDGTKVTYTQFNSRNQYRGKLTRTAGGGYHLEVGYDLPINGWGFYFPR
;
A
#
# COMPACT_ATOMS: atom_id res chain seq x y z
N MET A 1 -53.97 -69.45 6.55
CA MET A 1 -54.65 -68.41 7.36
C MET A 1 -53.60 -67.44 7.88
N ARG A 2 -53.51 -66.25 7.27
CA ARG A 2 -53.18 -64.92 7.84
C ARG A 2 -52.82 -64.00 6.67
N TYR A 3 -53.69 -63.01 6.49
CA TYR A 3 -53.64 -61.88 5.58
C TYR A 3 -52.53 -60.89 5.97
N PHE A 4 -52.20 -59.99 5.02
CA PHE A 4 -51.61 -58.64 5.09
C PHE A 4 -50.50 -58.52 4.04
N SER A 5 -50.34 -57.45 3.25
CA SER A 5 -51.16 -56.29 2.87
C SER A 5 -50.36 -55.49 1.84
N HIS A 6 -51.05 -54.96 0.84
CA HIS A 6 -50.55 -53.93 -0.08
C HIS A 6 -50.20 -52.64 0.68
N GLN A 7 -48.96 -52.17 0.58
CA GLN A 7 -48.43 -50.82 0.85
C GLN A 7 -46.90 -50.97 0.65
N ASP A 8 -46.14 -50.25 -0.19
CA ASP A 8 -46.16 -48.85 -0.57
C ASP A 8 -45.45 -48.62 -1.92
N HIS A 9 -46.19 -48.27 -2.97
CA HIS A 9 -45.63 -47.74 -4.23
C HIS A 9 -45.51 -46.20 -4.24
N ARG A 10 -45.41 -45.56 -3.07
CA ARG A 10 -45.42 -44.10 -2.94
C ARG A 10 -44.08 -43.46 -2.55
N PHE A 11 -42.98 -44.23 -2.52
CA PHE A 11 -41.66 -43.68 -2.20
C PHE A 11 -40.75 -43.37 -3.41
N LEU A 12 -41.14 -43.77 -4.64
CA LEU A 12 -40.30 -43.54 -5.84
C LEU A 12 -40.73 -42.37 -6.74
N ARG A 13 -41.75 -41.59 -6.36
CA ARG A 13 -42.23 -40.45 -7.17
C ARG A 13 -41.95 -39.07 -6.58
N SER A 14 -41.27 -39.00 -5.43
CA SER A 14 -40.95 -37.72 -4.77
C SER A 14 -39.47 -37.34 -4.80
N LEU A 15 -38.61 -38.15 -5.44
CA LEU A 15 -37.17 -37.86 -5.58
C LEU A 15 -36.80 -37.20 -6.92
N THR A 16 -37.69 -37.22 -7.91
CA THR A 16 -37.41 -36.71 -9.27
C THR A 16 -37.86 -35.26 -9.51
N THR A 17 -38.55 -34.63 -8.55
CA THR A 17 -39.04 -33.24 -8.67
C THR A 17 -38.16 -32.21 -7.96
N LEU A 18 -37.12 -32.64 -7.23
CA LEU A 18 -36.25 -31.75 -6.45
C LEU A 18 -34.86 -31.50 -7.08
N LEU A 19 -34.65 -31.95 -8.33
CA LEU A 19 -33.40 -31.77 -9.07
C LEU A 19 -33.54 -31.03 -10.41
N LEU A 20 -34.75 -30.56 -10.76
CA LEU A 20 -35.02 -29.88 -12.04
C LEU A 20 -35.22 -28.36 -11.91
N PHE A 21 -35.16 -27.79 -10.71
CA PHE A 21 -35.34 -26.35 -10.49
C PHE A 21 -34.06 -25.48 -10.38
N PRO A 22 -32.81 -26.00 -10.21
CA PRO A 22 -31.64 -25.13 -10.30
C PRO A 22 -31.08 -25.04 -11.73
N LEU A 23 -31.57 -25.82 -12.70
CA LEU A 23 -31.03 -25.88 -14.06
C LEU A 23 -31.68 -24.87 -15.03
N LEU A 24 -32.73 -24.15 -14.64
CA LEU A 24 -33.46 -23.20 -15.51
C LEU A 24 -33.26 -21.72 -15.15
N LEU A 25 -32.31 -21.40 -14.27
CA LEU A 25 -31.87 -20.02 -14.01
C LEU A 25 -30.47 -19.68 -14.58
N ALA A 26 -29.88 -20.59 -15.38
CA ALA A 26 -28.56 -20.41 -15.97
C ALA A 26 -28.56 -19.94 -17.45
N LEU A 27 -29.71 -19.51 -17.99
CA LEU A 27 -29.83 -19.06 -19.38
C LEU A 27 -30.69 -17.78 -19.49
N ALA A 28 -30.12 -16.65 -19.04
CA ALA A 28 -30.52 -15.33 -19.49
C ALA A 28 -29.27 -14.43 -19.56
N CYS A 29 -28.85 -14.18 -20.79
CA CYS A 29 -27.61 -13.56 -21.20
C CYS A 29 -27.46 -12.11 -20.75
N GLY A 30 -26.22 -11.76 -20.44
CA GLY A 30 -25.64 -10.43 -20.51
C GLY A 30 -24.15 -10.58 -20.76
N GLU A 31 -23.77 -10.85 -22.01
CA GLU A 31 -22.39 -10.97 -22.48
C GLU A 31 -21.58 -9.70 -22.26
N TYR A 32 -20.40 -9.83 -21.63
CA TYR A 32 -19.24 -8.97 -21.85
C TYR A 32 -17.98 -9.86 -21.80
N PRO A 33 -16.93 -9.50 -22.57
CA PRO A 33 -16.08 -10.45 -23.25
C PRO A 33 -15.01 -11.05 -22.34
N SER A 34 -14.69 -12.31 -22.66
CA SER A 34 -13.48 -12.99 -22.30
C SER A 34 -12.25 -12.14 -22.63
N GLN A 35 -11.47 -11.78 -21.61
CA GLN A 35 -10.02 -11.71 -21.75
C GLN A 35 -9.42 -12.89 -20.99
N GLU A 36 -8.87 -13.79 -21.79
CA GLU A 36 -7.97 -14.86 -21.42
C GLU A 36 -6.86 -14.34 -20.51
N GLY A 37 -6.57 -15.07 -19.45
CA GLY A 37 -5.44 -14.79 -18.57
C GLY A 37 -5.70 -15.20 -17.13
N ASP A 38 -6.07 -16.46 -16.90
CA ASP A 38 -5.77 -17.13 -15.64
C ASP A 38 -4.23 -17.24 -15.51
N GLU A 39 -3.57 -16.14 -15.20
CA GLU A 39 -2.24 -16.20 -14.60
C GLU A 39 -2.43 -16.53 -13.13
N VAL A 40 -2.43 -17.83 -12.89
CA VAL A 40 -2.06 -18.49 -11.64
C VAL A 40 -1.04 -17.61 -10.91
N TYR A 41 -1.47 -16.95 -9.82
CA TYR A 41 -0.57 -16.36 -8.84
C TYR A 41 0.25 -17.51 -8.26
N GLY A 42 1.41 -17.74 -8.87
CA GLY A 42 2.34 -18.80 -8.54
C GLY A 42 2.66 -18.76 -7.05
N GLU A 43 2.17 -19.79 -6.38
CA GLU A 43 2.63 -20.29 -5.11
C GLU A 43 4.17 -20.29 -5.11
N TYR A 44 4.77 -19.57 -4.16
CA TYR A 44 6.21 -19.58 -3.98
C TYR A 44 6.61 -20.98 -3.52
N LEU A 45 7.11 -21.80 -4.46
CA LEU A 45 7.87 -23.00 -4.14
C LEU A 45 9.11 -22.56 -3.35
N GLU A 46 9.03 -22.73 -2.04
CA GLU A 46 10.20 -23.04 -1.22
C GLU A 46 10.75 -24.37 -1.70
N ASP A 47 11.94 -24.37 -2.31
CA ASP A 47 12.80 -25.55 -2.34
C ASP A 47 14.25 -25.18 -2.67
N GLY A 48 15.16 -25.72 -1.87
CA GLY A 48 16.38 -26.35 -2.37
C GLY A 48 17.56 -25.47 -2.76
N VAL A 49 18.52 -25.41 -1.84
CA VAL A 49 19.98 -25.32 -2.05
C VAL A 49 20.46 -25.71 -3.47
N ALA A 50 21.18 -24.81 -4.13
CA ALA A 50 22.32 -25.16 -4.99
C ALA A 50 23.30 -23.97 -5.07
N GLU A 51 24.48 -24.20 -4.52
CA GLU A 51 25.72 -23.47 -4.83
C GLU A 51 25.98 -23.51 -6.35
N ASP A 52 26.49 -22.44 -6.95
CA ASP A 52 27.95 -22.23 -7.11
C ASP A 52 28.26 -21.30 -8.31
N GLN A 53 29.40 -20.61 -8.20
CA GLN A 53 30.21 -20.02 -9.27
C GLN A 53 29.62 -18.92 -10.18
N PHE A 54 30.01 -17.68 -9.89
CA PHE A 54 30.53 -16.81 -10.96
C PHE A 54 31.79 -16.07 -10.52
N SER A 55 32.90 -16.54 -11.08
CA SER A 55 34.20 -15.89 -11.14
C SER A 55 34.06 -14.51 -11.81
N SER A 56 34.57 -13.45 -11.17
CA SER A 56 34.81 -12.18 -11.86
C SER A 56 36.31 -11.95 -11.93
N GLY A 57 36.83 -12.09 -13.15
CA GLY A 57 38.17 -11.71 -13.51
C GLY A 57 38.37 -10.20 -13.39
N THR A 58 39.52 -9.84 -12.86
CA THR A 58 40.15 -8.53 -12.97
C THR A 58 40.27 -8.10 -14.43
N SER A 59 39.67 -6.96 -14.77
CA SER A 59 40.07 -6.16 -15.93
C SER A 59 40.29 -4.72 -15.49
N GLU A 60 41.57 -4.33 -15.49
CA GLU A 60 42.00 -2.95 -15.54
C GLU A 60 41.49 -2.31 -16.85
N GLY A 61 40.87 -1.14 -16.74
CA GLY A 61 40.36 -0.38 -17.87
C GLY A 61 40.33 1.10 -17.52
N SER A 62 41.43 1.79 -17.83
CA SER A 62 41.65 3.22 -17.66
C SER A 62 40.55 4.08 -18.30
N LEU A 63 40.02 5.03 -17.52
CA LEU A 63 39.13 6.08 -18.00
C LEU A 63 39.93 7.21 -18.66
N PRO A 64 39.53 7.73 -19.85
CA PRO A 64 40.08 8.98 -20.37
C PRO A 64 39.43 10.20 -19.69
N THR A 65 40.28 11.07 -19.17
CA THR A 65 39.95 12.42 -18.67
C THR A 65 39.38 13.28 -19.80
N ALA A 66 38.10 13.66 -19.69
CA ALA A 66 37.52 14.71 -20.52
C ALA A 66 37.52 16.04 -19.75
N SER A 67 38.30 16.99 -20.28
CA SER A 67 38.36 18.37 -19.80
C SER A 67 37.05 19.10 -20.05
N LEU A 68 36.47 19.67 -18.99
CA LEU A 68 35.40 20.68 -19.06
C LEU A 68 35.99 22.02 -19.54
N PRO A 69 35.35 22.74 -20.48
CA PRO A 69 35.65 24.15 -20.70
C PRO A 69 34.96 25.04 -19.64
N ASP A 70 35.69 26.05 -19.18
CA ASP A 70 35.21 27.10 -18.27
C ASP A 70 33.98 27.84 -18.82
N PRO A 71 33.02 28.26 -17.96
CA PRO A 71 31.94 29.14 -18.38
C PRO A 71 32.44 30.60 -18.52
N PRO A 72 32.07 31.32 -19.60
CA PRO A 72 32.37 32.75 -19.69
C PRO A 72 31.53 33.54 -18.69
N GLY A 73 32.19 34.50 -18.04
CA GLY A 73 31.59 35.39 -17.07
C GLY A 73 30.65 36.46 -17.64
N GLN A 74 29.71 36.83 -16.76
CA GLN A 74 29.05 38.12 -16.60
C GLN A 74 28.15 38.66 -17.73
N GLN A 75 26.87 38.82 -17.40
CA GLN A 75 26.24 40.16 -17.32
C GLN A 75 24.95 40.11 -16.46
N PRO A 76 24.74 41.08 -15.54
CA PRO A 76 23.45 41.24 -14.87
C PRO A 76 22.45 41.86 -15.84
N LEU A 77 21.35 41.17 -16.10
CA LEU A 77 20.21 41.72 -16.84
C LEU A 77 19.62 42.88 -16.04
N SER A 78 19.92 44.09 -16.51
CA SER A 78 19.25 45.32 -16.08
C SER A 78 17.83 45.30 -16.65
N LEU A 79 16.83 45.31 -15.78
CA LEU A 79 15.43 45.46 -16.17
C LEU A 79 15.21 46.88 -16.72
N PRO A 80 14.44 47.06 -17.81
CA PRO A 80 14.06 48.39 -18.26
C PRO A 80 13.14 49.07 -17.23
N LEU A 81 13.52 50.25 -16.76
CA LEU A 81 12.58 51.22 -16.22
C LEU A 81 11.78 51.82 -17.39
N GLU A 82 10.47 51.63 -17.38
CA GLU A 82 9.53 52.37 -18.23
C GLU A 82 8.37 52.93 -17.39
N PRO A 83 7.68 53.97 -17.90
CA PRO A 83 7.37 55.16 -17.13
C PRO A 83 6.05 55.06 -16.35
N ARG A 84 5.98 55.81 -15.25
CA ARG A 84 4.74 56.10 -14.52
C ARG A 84 3.81 56.93 -15.40
N GLU A 85 2.84 56.30 -16.04
CA GLU A 85 1.57 56.95 -16.39
C GLU A 85 0.59 56.77 -15.23
N SER A 86 0.24 57.89 -14.61
CA SER A 86 -0.82 58.00 -13.61
C SER A 86 -2.18 57.83 -14.28
N LEU A 87 -2.80 56.66 -14.09
CA LEU A 87 -4.19 56.42 -14.41
C LEU A 87 -5.09 56.92 -13.26
N PRO A 88 -6.29 57.46 -13.55
CA PRO A 88 -7.19 58.00 -12.54
C PRO A 88 -7.68 56.88 -11.60
N GLU A 89 -7.69 57.16 -10.30
CA GLU A 89 -8.31 56.32 -9.26
C GLU A 89 -9.78 56.10 -9.58
N THR A 90 -10.06 54.99 -10.27
CA THR A 90 -11.39 54.40 -10.29
C THR A 90 -11.40 53.42 -9.13
N GLU A 91 -12.15 53.74 -8.08
CA GLU A 91 -12.40 52.89 -6.93
C GLU A 91 -13.09 51.61 -7.40
N ILE A 92 -12.31 50.60 -7.76
CA ILE A 92 -12.81 49.25 -7.99
C ILE A 92 -13.17 48.72 -6.60
N GLN A 93 -14.47 48.71 -6.29
CA GLN A 93 -15.00 47.93 -5.18
C GLN A 93 -14.49 46.50 -5.33
N ARG A 94 -13.55 46.12 -4.46
CA ARG A 94 -13.06 44.76 -4.36
C ARG A 94 -14.29 43.88 -4.05
N PRO A 95 -14.61 42.87 -4.88
CA PRO A 95 -15.66 41.93 -4.53
C PRO A 95 -15.31 41.34 -3.17
N GLU A 96 -16.19 41.49 -2.19
CA GLU A 96 -16.06 40.76 -0.93
C GLU A 96 -16.06 39.27 -1.28
N LEU A 97 -14.90 38.63 -1.16
CA LEU A 97 -14.81 37.18 -1.17
C LEU A 97 -15.72 36.68 -0.05
N PRO A 98 -16.58 35.67 -0.30
CA PRO A 98 -17.39 35.08 0.74
C PRO A 98 -16.47 34.70 1.90
N ARG A 99 -16.79 35.19 3.10
CA ARG A 99 -16.11 34.76 4.32
C ARG A 99 -16.12 33.22 4.32
N PRO A 100 -14.98 32.55 4.52
CA PRO A 100 -15.01 31.12 4.80
C PRO A 100 -15.99 30.91 5.97
N PRO A 101 -16.85 29.89 5.93
CA PRO A 101 -17.74 29.63 7.04
C PRO A 101 -16.91 29.60 8.33
N ASP A 102 -17.35 30.33 9.35
CA ASP A 102 -16.81 30.28 10.71
C ASP A 102 -17.10 28.89 11.30
N GLY A 103 -16.40 27.90 10.77
CA GLY A 103 -16.25 26.59 11.34
C GLY A 103 -14.75 26.41 11.49
N GLU A 104 -14.27 26.37 12.72
CA GLU A 104 -13.00 25.70 13.01
C GLU A 104 -13.01 24.37 12.24
N PRO A 105 -11.91 23.96 11.60
CA PRO A 105 -11.85 22.62 11.05
C PRO A 105 -12.23 21.69 12.20
N GLU A 106 -13.36 20.99 12.05
CA GLU A 106 -13.82 20.01 13.01
C GLU A 106 -12.67 19.00 13.11
N VAL A 107 -11.85 19.15 14.15
CA VAL A 107 -10.81 18.20 14.48
C VAL A 107 -11.59 16.97 14.88
N VAL A 108 -11.78 16.08 13.91
CA VAL A 108 -12.41 14.79 14.15
C VAL A 108 -11.51 14.10 15.17
N ASP A 109 -11.90 14.16 16.44
CA ASP A 109 -11.27 13.37 17.48
C ASP A 109 -11.60 11.90 17.17
N LEU A 110 -10.62 11.22 16.58
CA LEU A 110 -10.76 9.86 16.11
C LEU A 110 -10.88 8.84 17.28
N GLY A 111 -10.90 9.29 18.54
CA GLY A 111 -11.17 8.42 19.69
C GLY A 111 -10.16 7.29 19.81
N ALA A 112 -8.90 7.59 19.52
CA ALA A 112 -7.83 6.61 19.45
C ALA A 112 -7.48 6.09 20.88
N PRO A 113 -7.28 4.78 21.11
CA PRO A 113 -6.82 4.28 22.41
C PRO A 113 -5.50 4.94 22.83
N VAL A 114 -5.34 5.19 24.13
CA VAL A 114 -4.18 5.86 24.74
C VAL A 114 -2.89 5.15 24.33
N GLN A 115 -2.03 5.87 23.62
CA GLN A 115 -0.72 5.36 23.21
C GLN A 115 0.23 5.34 24.40
N THR A 116 1.08 4.32 24.46
CA THR A 116 2.31 4.45 25.25
C THR A 116 3.22 5.46 24.55
N GLN A 117 4.01 6.23 25.30
CA GLN A 117 4.95 7.19 24.72
C GLN A 117 5.88 6.52 23.67
N GLY A 118 6.32 5.29 23.94
CA GLY A 118 7.16 4.51 23.02
C GLY A 118 6.48 4.14 21.70
N GLU A 119 5.16 3.86 21.70
CA GLU A 119 4.43 3.59 20.45
C GLU A 119 4.37 4.86 19.57
N GLY A 120 4.13 6.02 20.18
CA GLY A 120 4.08 7.30 19.46
C GLY A 120 5.40 7.63 18.78
N GLU A 121 6.51 7.54 19.54
CA GLU A 121 7.86 7.77 19.02
C GLU A 121 8.23 6.76 17.91
N ALA A 122 7.85 5.49 18.06
CA ALA A 122 8.08 4.46 17.04
C ALA A 122 7.35 4.77 15.73
N ARG A 123 6.10 5.26 15.82
CA ARG A 123 5.31 5.65 14.64
C ARG A 123 5.93 6.84 13.92
N GLU A 124 6.32 7.87 14.65
CA GLU A 124 6.98 9.06 14.08
C GLU A 124 8.28 8.68 13.38
N LEU A 125 9.11 7.85 14.01
CA LEU A 125 10.34 7.35 13.41
C LEU A 125 10.06 6.55 12.13
N LEU A 126 9.05 5.68 12.14
CA LEU A 126 8.68 4.89 10.97
C LEU A 126 8.18 5.78 9.82
N VAL A 127 7.37 6.79 10.10
CA VAL A 127 6.89 7.76 9.09
C VAL A 127 8.07 8.52 8.48
N SER A 128 8.96 9.03 9.34
CA SER A 128 10.21 9.69 8.94
C SER A 128 11.05 8.80 8.02
N MET A 129 11.24 7.53 8.37
CA MET A 129 12.00 6.58 7.56
C MET A 129 11.30 6.22 6.27
N ALA A 130 9.98 6.04 6.27
CA ALA A 130 9.21 5.75 5.06
C ALA A 130 9.40 6.86 4.01
N LEU A 131 9.26 8.11 4.43
CA LEU A 131 9.43 9.28 3.56
C LEU A 131 10.88 9.41 3.08
N ARG A 132 11.85 9.28 3.98
CA ARG A 132 13.28 9.34 3.63
C ARG A 132 13.64 8.27 2.60
N ILE A 133 13.29 7.01 2.87
CA ILE A 133 13.58 5.89 1.97
C ILE A 133 12.90 6.11 0.63
N TYR A 134 11.62 6.49 0.62
CA TYR A 134 10.92 6.77 -0.63
C TYR A 134 11.63 7.84 -1.47
N GLU A 135 12.19 8.87 -0.82
CA GLU A 135 12.95 9.92 -1.49
C GLU A 135 14.33 9.46 -1.98
N THR A 136 15.00 8.56 -1.24
CA THR A 136 16.39 8.13 -1.52
C THR A 136 16.51 6.77 -2.21
N LEU A 137 15.41 6.09 -2.54
CA LEU A 137 15.46 4.84 -3.30
C LEU A 137 15.89 5.13 -4.74
N GLU A 138 17.01 4.55 -5.14
CA GLU A 138 17.62 4.78 -6.45
C GLU A 138 17.41 3.57 -7.37
N ALA A 139 16.92 3.84 -8.58
CA ALA A 139 16.83 2.82 -9.61
C ALA A 139 18.24 2.36 -10.02
N GLY A 140 18.44 1.05 -10.11
CA GLY A 140 19.74 0.42 -10.37
C GLY A 140 20.48 -0.01 -9.10
N SER A 141 20.05 0.43 -7.92
CA SER A 141 20.70 0.10 -6.64
C SER A 141 20.06 -1.14 -5.99
N THR A 142 20.88 -1.88 -5.23
CA THR A 142 20.42 -3.03 -4.44
C THR A 142 20.33 -2.67 -2.96
N TYR A 143 19.28 -3.16 -2.30
CA TYR A 143 19.02 -2.88 -0.89
C TYR A 143 18.86 -4.19 -0.10
N PRO A 144 19.44 -4.31 1.10
CA PRO A 144 19.32 -5.50 1.93
C PRO A 144 17.96 -5.52 2.63
N VAL A 145 17.09 -6.45 2.25
CA VAL A 145 15.75 -6.60 2.81
C VAL A 145 15.70 -7.84 3.69
N ARG A 146 15.42 -7.63 4.98
CA ARG A 146 15.23 -8.70 5.97
C ARG A 146 13.79 -9.21 5.90
N SER A 147 13.65 -10.53 5.80
CA SER A 147 12.35 -11.22 5.76
C SER A 147 12.43 -12.50 6.60
N GLY A 148 11.29 -13.16 6.82
CA GLY A 148 11.26 -14.44 7.55
C GLY A 148 12.09 -15.55 6.89
N ALA A 149 12.43 -15.42 5.61
CA ALA A 149 13.32 -16.34 4.88
C ALA A 149 14.79 -15.90 4.88
N GLY A 150 15.15 -14.89 5.69
CA GLY A 150 16.49 -14.29 5.74
C GLY A 150 16.60 -12.97 4.98
N THR A 151 17.84 -12.50 4.86
CA THR A 151 18.20 -11.23 4.20
C THR A 151 18.48 -11.45 2.72
N ARG A 152 17.89 -10.63 1.84
CA ARG A 152 18.14 -10.65 0.39
C ARG A 152 18.49 -9.26 -0.11
N ASN A 153 19.51 -9.15 -0.96
CA ASN A 153 19.81 -7.91 -1.67
C ASN A 153 18.89 -7.81 -2.90
N LEU A 154 17.97 -6.85 -2.89
CA LEU A 154 16.94 -6.71 -3.91
C LEU A 154 17.20 -5.48 -4.77
N LEU A 155 17.09 -5.64 -6.09
CA LEU A 155 17.31 -4.57 -7.06
C LEU A 155 16.07 -3.69 -7.19
N VAL A 156 16.25 -2.39 -7.00
CA VAL A 156 15.26 -1.37 -7.35
C VAL A 156 15.33 -1.15 -8.86
N ARG A 157 14.46 -1.81 -9.62
CA ARG A 157 14.51 -1.77 -11.09
C ARG A 157 13.96 -0.49 -11.69
N TYR A 158 13.05 0.16 -10.99
CA TYR A 158 12.30 1.29 -11.52
C TYR A 158 12.35 2.47 -10.55
N PRO A 159 12.37 3.71 -11.04
CA PRO A 159 12.31 4.87 -10.17
C PRO A 159 10.98 4.94 -9.43
N LYS A 160 10.93 5.68 -8.32
CA LYS A 160 9.68 6.00 -7.63
C LYS A 160 8.67 6.60 -8.62
N GLY A 161 7.39 6.27 -8.44
CA GLY A 161 6.32 6.73 -9.34
C GLY A 161 6.12 5.91 -10.61
N THR A 162 6.66 4.69 -10.68
CA THR A 162 6.47 3.78 -11.82
C THR A 162 5.54 2.61 -11.48
N HIS A 163 4.79 2.14 -12.49
CA HIS A 163 3.79 1.06 -12.38
C HIS A 163 4.20 -0.20 -13.14
N THR A 164 5.49 -0.38 -13.41
CA THR A 164 5.93 -1.50 -14.23
C THR A 164 5.91 -2.77 -13.37
N VAL A 165 4.77 -3.47 -13.40
CA VAL A 165 4.48 -4.74 -12.70
C VAL A 165 5.23 -5.94 -13.28
N LYS A 166 6.37 -5.75 -13.95
CA LYS A 166 7.22 -6.89 -14.32
C LYS A 166 7.91 -7.40 -13.06
N THR A 167 7.22 -8.30 -12.37
CA THR A 167 7.72 -9.11 -11.27
C THR A 167 8.83 -10.02 -11.79
N ALA A 168 10.05 -9.50 -11.85
CA ALA A 168 11.22 -10.34 -12.00
C ALA A 168 11.68 -10.80 -10.61
N SER A 169 12.11 -12.05 -10.49
CA SER A 169 12.80 -12.52 -9.28
C SER A 169 13.92 -11.56 -8.90
N GLY A 170 14.07 -11.30 -7.59
CA GLY A 170 15.07 -10.36 -7.07
C GLY A 170 14.72 -8.87 -7.20
N THR A 171 13.51 -8.52 -7.63
CA THR A 171 13.06 -7.11 -7.68
C THR A 171 12.54 -6.64 -6.33
N PHE A 172 12.83 -5.39 -5.99
CA PHE A 172 12.31 -4.69 -4.82
C PHE A 172 10.87 -4.24 -5.06
N MET A 173 9.93 -4.69 -4.21
CA MET A 173 8.49 -4.51 -4.37
C MET A 173 7.85 -3.78 -3.17
N CYS A 174 6.52 -3.63 -3.17
CA CYS A 174 5.78 -2.92 -2.12
C CYS A 174 5.98 -3.51 -0.70
N THR A 175 6.00 -4.83 -0.55
CA THR A 175 6.30 -5.51 0.72
C THR A 175 7.73 -5.29 1.14
N ASP A 176 8.67 -5.27 0.20
CA ASP A 176 10.09 -5.01 0.46
C ASP A 176 10.32 -3.59 0.94
N PHE A 177 9.58 -2.61 0.42
CA PHE A 177 9.56 -1.25 0.94
C PHE A 177 9.15 -1.21 2.40
N VAL A 178 8.07 -1.90 2.79
CA VAL A 178 7.63 -1.98 4.19
C VAL A 178 8.69 -2.65 5.06
N LEU A 179 9.17 -3.84 4.67
CA LEU A 179 10.19 -4.58 5.42
C LEU A 179 11.47 -3.77 5.62
N TYR A 180 11.95 -3.14 4.55
CA TYR A 180 13.14 -2.30 4.60
C TYR A 180 12.92 -1.08 5.48
N THR A 181 11.77 -0.41 5.37
CA THR A 181 11.44 0.76 6.20
C THR A 181 11.43 0.43 7.68
N PHE A 182 10.76 -0.66 8.07
CA PHE A 182 10.75 -1.13 9.45
C PHE A 182 12.17 -1.45 9.94
N THR A 183 12.96 -2.17 9.12
CA THR A 183 14.36 -2.50 9.46
C THR A 183 15.20 -1.23 9.70
N GLN A 184 15.08 -0.22 8.83
CA GLN A 184 15.80 1.05 8.98
C GLN A 184 15.34 1.88 10.19
N ALA A 185 14.08 1.70 10.61
CA ALA A 185 13.55 2.28 11.84
C ALA A 185 13.97 1.49 13.10
N GLY A 186 14.73 0.40 12.97
CA GLY A 186 15.16 -0.45 14.08
C GLY A 186 14.14 -1.50 14.51
N PHE A 187 13.09 -1.72 13.72
CA PHE A 187 12.04 -2.69 13.99
C PHE A 187 12.13 -3.86 13.00
N ASP A 188 12.46 -5.06 13.45
CA ASP A 188 12.52 -6.21 12.54
C ASP A 188 11.20 -6.99 12.52
N LEU A 189 10.41 -6.77 11.46
CA LEU A 189 9.19 -7.54 11.22
C LEU A 189 9.47 -9.04 11.05
N SER A 190 10.64 -9.43 10.56
CA SER A 190 11.01 -10.83 10.38
C SER A 190 11.22 -11.56 11.71
N GLU A 191 11.92 -10.93 12.66
CA GLU A 191 12.11 -11.46 14.02
C GLU A 191 10.78 -11.57 14.78
N ALA A 192 9.85 -10.64 14.53
CA ALA A 192 8.49 -10.69 15.06
C ALA A 192 7.57 -11.74 14.40
N GLY A 193 8.08 -12.51 13.43
CA GLY A 193 7.28 -13.48 12.68
C GLY A 193 6.31 -12.85 11.67
N LEU A 194 6.35 -11.54 11.45
CA LEU A 194 5.46 -10.76 10.55
C LEU A 194 6.05 -10.54 9.15
N GLY A 195 7.37 -10.71 9.00
CA GLY A 195 8.15 -10.26 7.85
C GLY A 195 8.01 -11.10 6.58
N SER A 196 6.84 -11.17 5.98
CA SER A 196 6.64 -11.86 4.70
C SER A 196 6.79 -10.92 3.50
N ARG A 197 7.43 -11.40 2.43
CA ARG A 197 7.46 -10.71 1.13
C ARG A 197 6.16 -10.84 0.33
N SER A 198 5.23 -11.68 0.77
CA SER A 198 3.89 -11.81 0.18
C SER A 198 2.90 -10.92 0.93
N THR A 199 2.19 -10.05 0.22
CA THR A 199 1.14 -9.19 0.80
C THR A 199 0.08 -10.01 1.55
N ARG A 200 -0.37 -11.11 0.96
CA ARG A 200 -1.39 -12.00 1.55
C ARG A 200 -0.89 -12.60 2.85
N THR A 201 0.34 -13.12 2.85
CA THR A 201 0.93 -13.76 4.03
C THR A 201 1.26 -12.74 5.11
N MET A 202 1.76 -11.55 4.75
CA MET A 202 1.98 -10.46 5.71
C MET A 202 0.66 -10.04 6.37
N THR A 203 -0.40 -9.80 5.59
CA THR A 203 -1.74 -9.46 6.11
C THR A 203 -2.26 -10.54 7.06
N LYS A 204 -2.13 -11.82 6.68
CA LYS A 204 -2.52 -12.96 7.50
C LYS A 204 -1.78 -12.95 8.84
N LYS A 205 -0.45 -12.77 8.82
CA LYS A 205 0.38 -12.76 10.03
C LYS A 205 0.00 -11.64 11.00
N PHE A 206 -0.24 -10.43 10.49
CA PHE A 206 -0.73 -9.31 11.32
C PHE A 206 -2.08 -9.61 11.96
N ARG A 207 -3.01 -10.22 11.21
CA ARG A 207 -4.32 -10.62 11.74
C ARG A 207 -4.20 -11.70 12.81
N GLU A 208 -3.34 -12.70 12.62
CA GLU A 208 -3.12 -13.78 13.58
C GLU A 208 -2.46 -13.29 14.88
N HIS A 209 -1.59 -12.29 14.79
CA HIS A 209 -0.88 -11.71 15.94
C HIS A 209 -1.60 -10.49 16.55
N ALA A 210 -2.78 -10.12 16.04
CA ALA A 210 -3.51 -8.91 16.46
C ALA A 210 -3.86 -8.84 17.95
N ASN A 211 -3.90 -9.99 18.63
CA ASN A 211 -4.16 -10.10 20.06
C ASN A 211 -2.88 -10.08 20.91
N GLY A 212 -1.70 -9.91 20.29
CA GLY A 212 -0.43 -9.78 20.97
C GLY A 212 -0.23 -8.38 21.59
N GLU A 213 0.81 -8.23 22.39
CA GLU A 213 1.11 -6.95 23.06
C GLU A 213 1.69 -5.87 22.14
N ASN A 214 2.32 -6.30 21.04
CA ASN A 214 3.20 -5.50 20.21
C ASN A 214 2.68 -5.31 18.78
N VAL A 215 1.54 -5.92 18.46
CA VAL A 215 0.96 -5.94 17.11
C VAL A 215 -0.49 -5.48 17.19
N THR A 216 -0.84 -4.53 16.34
CA THR A 216 -2.23 -4.13 16.13
C THR A 216 -2.66 -4.51 14.72
N TYR A 217 -3.91 -4.91 14.57
CA TYR A 217 -4.56 -5.06 13.27
C TYR A 217 -6.04 -4.75 13.41
N THR A 218 -6.52 -3.89 12.52
CA THR A 218 -7.93 -3.51 12.41
C THR A 218 -8.38 -3.79 10.98
N SER A 219 -9.39 -4.65 10.85
CA SER A 219 -10.03 -4.90 9.55
C SER A 219 -10.74 -3.64 9.05
N GLN A 220 -10.88 -3.50 7.73
CA GLN A 220 -11.73 -2.47 7.11
C GLN A 220 -13.13 -2.46 7.75
N GLY A 221 -13.63 -1.29 8.15
CA GLY A 221 -14.87 -1.14 8.91
C GLY A 221 -14.73 -1.32 10.43
N GLY A 222 -13.51 -1.56 10.94
CA GLY A 222 -13.25 -1.71 12.36
C GLY A 222 -13.30 -0.38 13.15
N ASN A 223 -13.37 -0.50 14.47
CA ASN A 223 -13.63 0.64 15.37
C ASN A 223 -12.38 1.43 15.80
N THR A 224 -11.19 0.98 15.41
CA THR A 224 -9.93 1.66 15.75
C THR A 224 -9.48 2.48 14.55
N PRO A 225 -9.32 3.81 14.65
CA PRO A 225 -8.92 4.61 13.50
C PRO A 225 -7.52 4.22 13.01
N PRO A 226 -7.25 4.33 11.71
CA PRO A 226 -5.88 4.25 11.20
C PRO A 226 -5.07 5.44 11.71
N ARG A 227 -3.75 5.24 11.78
CA ARG A 227 -2.79 6.23 12.28
C ARG A 227 -1.58 6.32 11.35
N PRO A 228 -0.88 7.46 11.32
CA PRO A 228 0.46 7.52 10.77
C PRO A 228 1.36 6.41 11.36
N GLY A 229 2.15 5.78 10.50
CA GLY A 229 2.97 4.60 10.80
C GLY A 229 2.26 3.26 10.58
N ASP A 230 0.93 3.22 10.52
CA ASP A 230 0.24 1.96 10.20
C ASP A 230 0.58 1.48 8.78
N ILE A 231 0.69 0.16 8.60
CA ILE A 231 0.69 -0.49 7.31
C ILE A 231 -0.77 -0.63 6.85
N ALA A 232 -1.10 -0.07 5.69
CA ALA A 232 -2.35 -0.32 5.00
C ALA A 232 -2.23 -1.60 4.14
N PHE A 233 -3.08 -2.58 4.40
CA PHE A 233 -3.13 -3.85 3.67
C PHE A 233 -4.19 -3.79 2.58
N MET A 234 -3.77 -3.78 1.32
CA MET A 234 -4.63 -3.75 0.14
C MET A 234 -4.61 -5.11 -0.56
N GLN A 235 -5.61 -5.40 -1.38
CA GLN A 235 -5.57 -6.58 -2.25
C GLN A 235 -4.33 -6.50 -3.17
N GLY A 236 -3.38 -7.41 -2.97
CA GLY A 236 -2.14 -7.47 -3.76
C GLY A 236 -1.10 -6.37 -3.46
N HIS A 237 -1.36 -5.43 -2.54
CA HIS A 237 -0.45 -4.31 -2.25
C HIS A 237 -0.35 -3.96 -0.76
N VAL A 238 0.73 -3.30 -0.37
CA VAL A 238 0.89 -2.72 0.98
C VAL A 238 1.53 -1.34 0.89
N ALA A 239 1.19 -0.48 1.85
CA ALA A 239 1.73 0.87 1.98
C ALA A 239 1.84 1.28 3.44
N ILE A 240 2.65 2.28 3.73
CA ILE A 240 2.70 2.91 5.07
C ILE A 240 1.84 4.19 5.02
N ILE A 241 0.94 4.35 5.97
CA ILE A 241 0.19 5.60 6.16
C ILE A 241 1.14 6.62 6.76
N THR A 242 1.39 7.72 6.06
CA THR A 242 2.37 8.75 6.51
C THR A 242 1.74 10.05 6.97
N ALA A 243 0.50 10.31 6.57
CA ALA A 243 -0.26 11.45 7.07
C ALA A 243 -1.77 11.17 7.06
N ILE A 244 -2.46 11.73 8.05
CA ILE A 244 -3.92 11.81 8.10
C ILE A 244 -4.28 13.25 8.42
N ASP A 245 -5.05 13.88 7.53
CA ASP A 245 -5.52 15.27 7.66
C ASP A 245 -7.04 15.29 7.47
N GLY A 246 -7.76 15.27 8.59
CA GLY A 246 -9.21 15.06 8.62
C GLY A 246 -9.60 13.75 7.93
N THR A 247 -10.27 13.87 6.78
CA THR A 247 -10.72 12.72 5.97
C THR A 247 -9.71 12.33 4.88
N LYS A 248 -8.55 12.98 4.78
CA LYS A 248 -7.53 12.66 3.77
C LYS A 248 -6.45 11.80 4.38
N VAL A 249 -6.04 10.75 3.66
CA VAL A 249 -4.96 9.85 4.07
C VAL A 249 -3.87 9.87 3.01
N THR A 250 -2.61 9.95 3.41
CA THR A 250 -1.47 9.83 2.49
C THR A 250 -0.77 8.50 2.72
N TYR A 251 -0.55 7.76 1.63
CA TYR A 251 0.13 6.48 1.61
C TYR A 251 1.48 6.59 0.93
N THR A 252 2.51 6.11 1.62
CA THR A 252 3.87 5.97 1.11
C THR A 252 4.20 4.52 0.83
N GLN A 253 4.61 4.27 -0.41
CA GLN A 253 4.75 2.93 -0.97
C GLN A 253 5.70 2.94 -2.16
N PHE A 254 6.10 1.74 -2.56
CA PHE A 254 6.91 1.49 -3.75
C PHE A 254 6.16 0.56 -4.73
N ASN A 255 6.54 0.58 -6.01
CA ASN A 255 5.83 -0.10 -7.11
C ASN A 255 4.41 0.47 -7.34
N SER A 256 4.32 1.80 -7.42
CA SER A 256 3.08 2.56 -7.65
C SER A 256 3.40 3.87 -8.39
N ARG A 257 2.42 4.37 -9.19
CA ARG A 257 2.54 5.60 -10.00
C ARG A 257 2.78 6.85 -9.18
N ASN A 258 2.25 6.93 -7.96
CA ASN A 258 2.33 8.11 -7.12
C ASN A 258 2.20 7.72 -5.65
N GLN A 259 2.65 8.60 -4.76
CA GLN A 259 2.14 8.63 -3.39
C GLN A 259 0.63 8.84 -3.46
N TYR A 260 -0.15 7.92 -2.90
CA TYR A 260 -1.61 8.01 -3.04
C TYR A 260 -2.20 8.85 -1.93
N ARG A 261 -3.21 9.63 -2.31
CA ARG A 261 -4.15 10.22 -1.38
C ARG A 261 -5.41 9.37 -1.40
N GLY A 262 -5.76 8.85 -0.24
CA GLY A 262 -7.02 8.17 0.00
C GLY A 262 -7.98 9.03 0.79
N LYS A 263 -9.13 8.41 1.06
CA LYS A 263 -10.17 8.98 1.91
C LYS A 263 -10.35 8.09 3.14
N LEU A 264 -10.41 8.71 4.30
CA LEU A 264 -10.86 8.13 5.56
C LEU A 264 -12.30 8.56 5.79
N THR A 265 -13.19 7.60 5.96
CA THR A 265 -14.58 7.84 6.35
C THR A 265 -14.90 7.10 7.64
N ARG A 266 -15.87 7.63 8.40
CA ARG A 266 -16.48 6.93 9.52
C ARG A 266 -17.91 6.59 9.14
N THR A 267 -18.23 5.30 9.19
CA THR A 267 -19.58 4.79 8.88
C THR A 267 -20.55 5.15 10.01
N ALA A 268 -21.85 5.09 9.71
CA ALA A 268 -22.91 5.31 10.70
C ALA A 268 -22.83 4.33 11.89
N GLY A 269 -22.26 3.13 11.69
CA GLY A 269 -21.99 2.15 12.75
C GLY A 269 -20.76 2.45 13.61
N GLY A 270 -20.07 3.58 13.36
CA GLY A 270 -18.88 4.00 14.10
C GLY A 270 -17.55 3.46 13.57
N GLY A 271 -17.57 2.54 12.61
CA GLY A 271 -16.40 1.91 12.01
C GLY A 271 -15.69 2.79 10.97
N TYR A 272 -14.37 2.66 10.87
CA TYR A 272 -13.53 3.42 9.96
C TYR A 272 -13.34 2.70 8.63
N HIS A 273 -13.34 3.44 7.54
CA HIS A 273 -13.14 2.94 6.19
C HIS A 273 -12.06 3.75 5.49
N LEU A 274 -11.10 3.05 4.90
CA LEU A 274 -10.10 3.63 4.01
C LEU A 274 -10.47 3.35 2.55
N GLU A 275 -10.36 4.37 1.71
CA GLU A 275 -10.51 4.27 0.26
C GLU A 275 -9.20 4.67 -0.42
N VAL A 276 -8.88 4.04 -1.55
CA VAL A 276 -7.73 4.37 -2.41
C VAL A 276 -8.26 4.63 -3.82
N GLY A 277 -7.75 5.64 -4.51
CA GLY A 277 -8.26 6.11 -5.81
C GLY A 277 -8.12 5.16 -7.02
N TYR A 278 -7.88 3.86 -6.83
CA TYR A 278 -7.69 2.88 -7.91
C TYR A 278 -8.48 1.57 -7.70
N ASP A 279 -9.62 1.62 -6.99
CA ASP A 279 -10.52 0.47 -6.75
C ASP A 279 -9.85 -0.77 -6.12
N LEU A 280 -8.68 -0.62 -5.52
CA LEU A 280 -8.05 -1.70 -4.75
C LEU A 280 -8.74 -1.80 -3.38
N PRO A 281 -9.39 -2.93 -3.06
CA PRO A 281 -10.00 -3.09 -1.74
C PRO A 281 -8.94 -3.05 -0.65
N ILE A 282 -9.21 -2.25 0.40
CA ILE A 282 -8.44 -2.29 1.64
C ILE A 282 -9.00 -3.38 2.54
N ASN A 283 -8.12 -4.27 2.98
CA ASN A 283 -8.43 -5.36 3.91
C ASN A 283 -8.38 -4.90 5.38
N GLY A 284 -7.55 -3.90 5.67
CA GLY A 284 -7.35 -3.36 7.02
C GLY A 284 -6.04 -2.59 7.15
N TRP A 285 -5.72 -2.21 8.38
CA TRP A 285 -4.46 -1.55 8.75
C TRP A 285 -3.90 -2.13 10.04
N GLY A 286 -2.60 -1.98 10.27
CA GLY A 286 -1.97 -2.48 11.48
C GLY A 286 -0.57 -1.94 11.69
N PHE A 287 -0.06 -2.09 12.91
CA PHE A 287 1.27 -1.61 13.29
C PHE A 287 1.99 -2.62 14.16
N TYR A 288 3.32 -2.57 14.13
CA TYR A 288 4.18 -3.34 15.01
C TYR A 288 5.18 -2.41 15.67
N PHE A 289 5.34 -2.55 16.98
CA PHE A 289 6.46 -1.96 17.71
C PHE A 289 6.92 -2.92 18.81
N PRO A 290 8.23 -3.16 18.95
CA PRO A 290 8.74 -3.90 20.09
C PRO A 290 8.56 -3.07 21.36
N ARG A 291 8.08 -3.71 22.43
CA ARG A 291 8.11 -3.17 23.80
C ARG A 291 9.42 -3.50 24.48
#